data_AF-A0A934TGG7-F1
#
_entry.id   AF-A0A934TGG7-F1
#
_cell.length_a   1.000
_cell.length_b   1.000
_cell.length_c   1.000
_cell.angle_alpha   90.00
_cell.angle_beta   90.00
_cell.angle_gamma   90.00
#
_symmetry.space_group_name_H-M   'P 1'
#
loop_
_entity.id
_entity.type
_entity.pdbx_description
1 polymer ?
#
loop_
_entity_poly.entity_id
_entity_poly.type
_entity_poly.pdbx_seq_one_letter_code
_entity_poly.pdbx_strand_id
1 'polypeptide(L)'
;MITTYDQAKRLKELGYDRPTFKYLTEIFDYHFHNDKRIAKNHNEYEGVYSTPCISEALQWIREKYNVECGAYPHVIGNEIKYLWLFFASKERNLTSSFVAVIPTTAGCYAHCSFDTEGTYNTYPEAESALLDGLLKYLEEKDKK
;
A
#
# COMPACT_ATOMS: atom_id res chain seq x y z
N MET A 1 3.50 5.06 -9.47
CA MET A 1 3.62 6.20 -8.53
C MET A 1 4.57 5.80 -7.42
N ILE A 2 5.49 6.68 -7.00
CA ILE A 2 6.37 6.42 -5.86
C ILE A 2 5.69 6.80 -4.55
N THR A 3 6.11 6.21 -3.43
CA THR A 3 5.63 6.61 -2.10
C THR A 3 6.02 8.05 -1.79
N THR A 4 5.17 8.76 -1.04
CA THR A 4 5.54 10.05 -0.46
C THR A 4 6.64 9.89 0.60
N TYR A 5 7.25 11.01 1.01
CA TYR A 5 8.25 10.99 2.08
C TYR A 5 7.70 10.39 3.38
N ASP A 6 6.49 10.79 3.78
CA ASP A 6 5.85 10.31 5.00
C ASP A 6 5.53 8.82 4.91
N GLN A 7 5.03 8.35 3.77
CA GLN A 7 4.80 6.92 3.53
C GLN A 7 6.11 6.12 3.60
N ALA A 8 7.18 6.60 2.97
CA ALA A 8 8.49 5.96 2.99
C ALA A 8 9.07 5.88 4.41
N LYS A 9 8.91 6.94 5.20
CA LYS A 9 9.31 6.98 6.61
C LYS A 9 8.56 5.93 7.44
N ARG A 10 7.23 5.91 7.33
CA ARG A 10 6.37 4.95 8.05
C ARG A 10 6.67 3.49 7.65
N LEU A 11 6.91 3.24 6.36
CA LEU A 11 7.35 1.94 5.86
C LEU A 11 8.68 1.50 6.50
N LYS A 12 9.65 2.39 6.63
CA LYS A 12 10.92 2.09 7.31
C LYS A 12 10.69 1.75 8.79
N GLU A 13 9.83 2.50 9.47
CA GLU A 13 9.47 2.26 10.87
C GLU A 13 8.80 0.88 11.07
N LEU A 14 8.00 0.43 10.10
CA LEU A 14 7.43 -0.93 10.03
C LEU A 14 8.44 -2.02 9.59
N GLY A 15 9.69 -1.65 9.33
CA GLY A 15 10.76 -2.56 8.95
C GLY A 15 10.67 -3.03 7.50
N TYR A 16 10.31 -2.14 6.57
CA TYR A 16 10.48 -2.36 5.13
C TYR A 16 11.98 -2.54 4.81
N ASP A 17 12.32 -3.64 4.15
CA ASP A 17 13.70 -4.10 3.94
C ASP A 17 14.00 -4.48 2.48
N ARG A 18 13.06 -4.23 1.57
CA ARG A 18 13.26 -4.57 0.16
C ARG A 18 14.13 -3.54 -0.54
N PRO A 19 15.02 -3.98 -1.44
CA PRO A 19 15.78 -3.07 -2.26
C PRO A 19 14.86 -2.30 -3.21
N THR A 20 15.11 -1.00 -3.37
CA THR A 20 14.37 -0.16 -4.33
C THR A 20 15.28 0.23 -5.48
N PHE A 21 14.69 0.39 -6.66
CA PHE A 21 15.43 0.93 -7.80
C PHE A 21 15.69 2.42 -7.58
N LYS A 22 16.95 2.83 -7.78
CA LYS A 22 17.39 4.23 -7.73
C LYS A 22 16.65 5.06 -8.79
N TYR A 23 15.54 5.70 -8.43
CA TYR A 23 14.92 6.73 -9.28
C TYR A 23 15.38 8.15 -8.94
N LEU A 24 15.84 8.41 -7.70
CA LEU A 24 16.10 9.78 -7.22
C LEU A 24 17.56 10.24 -7.28
N THR A 25 18.54 9.34 -7.38
CA THR A 25 19.95 9.75 -7.54
C THR A 25 20.26 10.37 -8.90
N GLU A 26 19.45 10.11 -9.93
CA GLU A 26 19.67 10.68 -11.26
C GLU A 26 19.41 12.20 -11.33
N ILE A 27 18.66 12.79 -10.37
CA ILE A 27 18.38 14.23 -10.37
C ILE A 27 19.54 15.04 -9.74
N PHE A 28 20.37 14.41 -8.89
CA PHE A 28 21.46 15.09 -8.19
C PHE A 28 22.87 14.64 -8.59
N ASP A 29 23.02 13.57 -9.37
CA ASP A 29 24.33 13.14 -9.88
C ASP A 29 24.59 13.64 -11.31
N TYR A 30 25.10 14.86 -11.40
CA TYR A 30 25.79 15.34 -12.62
C TYR A 30 27.09 14.57 -12.90
N HIS A 31 27.55 13.66 -12.01
CA HIS A 31 28.89 13.07 -12.09
C HIS A 31 29.04 11.63 -11.54
N PHE A 32 28.12 10.70 -11.82
CA PHE A 32 28.46 9.28 -11.62
C PHE A 32 28.26 8.45 -12.88
N HIS A 33 29.40 8.16 -13.51
CA HIS A 33 29.59 7.15 -14.53
C HIS A 33 28.80 5.88 -14.22
N ASN A 34 27.91 5.47 -15.13
CA ASN A 34 27.60 4.09 -15.56
C ASN A 34 27.65 2.93 -14.55
N ASP A 35 27.57 3.19 -13.25
CA ASP A 35 27.47 2.16 -12.24
C ASP A 35 26.07 1.60 -12.38
N LYS A 36 26.06 0.34 -12.85
CA LYS A 36 24.89 -0.51 -13.09
C LYS A 36 23.81 -0.18 -12.06
N ARG A 37 22.56 -0.10 -12.50
CA ARG A 37 21.36 0.09 -11.66
C ARG A 37 21.27 -1.01 -10.59
N ILE A 38 22.04 -0.87 -9.52
CA ILE A 38 22.10 -1.83 -8.41
C ILE A 38 20.97 -1.42 -7.47
N ALA A 39 19.95 -2.26 -7.39
CA ALA A 39 18.92 -2.13 -6.37
C ALA A 39 19.59 -2.27 -5.00
N LYS A 40 19.37 -1.31 -4.10
CA LYS A 40 19.93 -1.29 -2.74
C LYS A 40 18.80 -1.11 -1.74
N ASN A 41 18.92 -1.75 -0.58
CA ASN A 41 18.05 -1.46 0.54
C ASN A 41 18.57 -0.19 1.25
N HIS A 42 17.97 0.95 0.92
CA HIS A 42 18.38 2.23 1.49
C HIS A 42 17.97 2.39 2.95
N ASN A 43 17.09 1.51 3.48
CA ASN A 43 16.69 1.55 4.88
C ASN A 43 17.78 1.05 5.83
N GLU A 44 18.86 0.44 5.32
CA GLU A 44 20.06 0.06 6.11
C GLU A 44 20.83 1.28 6.64
N TYR A 45 20.69 2.44 6.01
CA TYR A 45 21.39 3.67 6.41
C TYR A 45 20.51 4.52 7.33
N GLU A 46 21.10 5.09 8.37
CA GLU A 46 20.43 6.05 9.24
C GLU A 46 20.08 7.33 8.46
N GLY A 47 18.88 7.88 8.68
CA GLY A 47 18.41 9.10 7.99
C GLY A 47 18.04 8.95 6.51
N VAL A 48 18.17 7.76 5.91
CA VAL A 48 17.78 7.49 4.52
C VAL A 48 16.54 6.61 4.47
N TYR A 49 15.62 6.90 3.54
CA TYR A 49 14.38 6.14 3.36
C TYR A 49 14.30 5.57 1.94
N SER A 50 13.98 4.29 1.85
CA SER A 50 13.68 3.63 0.58
C SER A 50 12.34 4.15 0.07
N THR A 51 12.30 4.54 -1.21
CA THR A 51 11.11 5.08 -1.88
C THR A 51 10.59 4.10 -2.92
N PRO A 52 9.98 2.97 -2.50
CA PRO A 52 9.39 2.03 -3.46
C PRO A 52 8.26 2.68 -4.24
N CYS A 53 7.84 2.04 -5.34
CA CYS A 53 6.53 2.37 -5.86
C CYS A 53 5.43 1.90 -4.90
N ILE A 54 4.26 2.55 -4.95
CA ILE A 54 3.15 2.23 -4.05
C ILE A 54 2.74 0.75 -4.20
N SER A 55 2.72 0.22 -5.42
CA SER A 55 2.39 -1.19 -5.66
C SER A 55 3.42 -2.16 -5.05
N GLU A 56 4.72 -1.83 -5.07
CA GLU A 56 5.77 -2.60 -4.37
C GLU A 56 5.57 -2.56 -2.85
N ALA A 57 5.26 -1.38 -2.29
CA ALA A 57 4.97 -1.23 -0.87
C ALA A 57 3.75 -2.05 -0.45
N LEU A 58 2.65 -1.95 -1.19
CA LEU A 58 1.43 -2.73 -0.96
C LEU A 58 1.70 -4.23 -1.08
N GLN A 59 2.47 -4.65 -2.09
CA GLN A 59 2.84 -6.05 -2.26
C GLN A 59 3.65 -6.58 -1.07
N TRP A 60 4.61 -5.80 -0.57
CA TRP A 60 5.34 -6.14 0.65
C TRP A 60 4.42 -6.25 1.88
N ILE A 61 3.44 -5.33 2.03
CA ILE A 61 2.46 -5.41 3.13
C ILE A 61 1.65 -6.70 3.04
N ARG A 62 1.15 -7.06 1.84
CA ARG A 62 0.39 -8.31 1.63
C ARG A 62 1.18 -9.53 2.08
N GLU A 63 2.45 -9.59 1.67
CA GLU A 63 3.32 -10.73 1.98
C GLU A 63 3.73 -10.78 3.45
N LYS A 64 4.11 -9.64 4.04
CA LYS A 64 4.62 -9.57 5.42
C LYS A 64 3.52 -9.73 6.47
N TYR A 65 2.37 -9.09 6.25
CA TYR A 65 1.28 -9.03 7.24
C TYR A 65 0.09 -9.91 6.89
N ASN A 66 0.11 -10.61 5.75
CA ASN A 66 -0.99 -11.44 5.26
C ASN A 66 -2.32 -10.65 5.21
N VAL A 67 -2.25 -9.43 4.67
CA VAL A 67 -3.39 -8.53 4.46
C VAL A 67 -3.67 -8.47 2.97
N GLU A 68 -4.84 -8.90 2.53
CA GLU A 68 -5.24 -8.73 1.13
C GLU A 68 -5.67 -7.28 0.91
N CYS A 69 -5.23 -6.62 -0.17
CA CYS A 69 -5.58 -5.23 -0.42
C CYS A 69 -5.50 -4.84 -1.89
N GLY A 70 -6.27 -3.84 -2.31
CA GLY A 70 -6.20 -3.31 -3.67
C GLY A 70 -7.10 -2.10 -3.92
N ALA A 71 -6.77 -1.33 -4.94
CA ALA A 71 -7.62 -0.30 -5.52
C ALA A 71 -8.36 -0.87 -6.75
N TYR A 72 -9.64 -0.53 -6.89
CA TYR A 72 -10.51 -1.08 -7.92
C TYR A 72 -11.36 0.02 -8.57
N PRO A 73 -11.57 -0.02 -9.89
CA PRO A 73 -12.54 0.85 -10.53
C PRO A 73 -13.96 0.46 -10.11
N HIS A 74 -14.80 1.46 -9.87
CA HIS A 74 -16.21 1.31 -9.53
C HIS A 74 -17.02 2.33 -10.34
N VAL A 75 -18.09 1.87 -10.98
CA VAL A 75 -18.99 2.74 -11.74
C VAL A 75 -20.04 3.34 -10.79
N ILE A 76 -20.13 4.66 -10.72
CA ILE A 76 -21.13 5.38 -9.92
C ILE A 76 -21.91 6.30 -10.86
N GLY A 77 -23.15 5.93 -11.16
CA GLY A 77 -23.94 6.57 -12.22
C GLY A 77 -23.26 6.38 -13.59
N ASN A 78 -22.85 7.48 -14.23
CA ASN A 78 -22.14 7.48 -15.51
C ASN A 78 -20.63 7.77 -15.37
N GLU A 79 -20.10 7.81 -14.15
CA GLU A 79 -18.68 8.10 -13.89
C GLU A 79 -17.94 6.85 -13.39
N ILE A 80 -16.68 6.72 -13.80
CA ILE A 80 -15.75 5.75 -13.21
C ILE A 80 -15.06 6.44 -12.03
N LYS A 81 -15.25 5.90 -10.83
CA LYS A 81 -14.50 6.24 -9.62
C LYS A 81 -13.61 5.07 -9.23
N TYR A 82 -12.72 5.29 -8.27
CA TYR A 82 -11.89 4.24 -7.70
C TYR A 82 -12.18 4.11 -6.22
N LEU A 83 -12.26 2.88 -5.74
CA LEU A 83 -12.36 2.53 -4.33
C LEU A 83 -11.10 1.77 -3.95
N TRP A 84 -10.68 1.86 -2.69
CA TRP A 84 -9.72 0.91 -2.16
C TRP A 84 -10.36 0.04 -1.09
N LEU A 85 -9.84 -1.18 -0.98
CA LEU A 85 -10.29 -2.19 -0.04
C LEU A 85 -9.06 -2.89 0.56
N PHE A 86 -9.10 -3.20 1.85
CA PHE A 86 -8.20 -4.20 2.44
C PHE A 86 -8.95 -5.14 3.38
N PHE A 87 -8.38 -6.34 3.55
CA PHE A 87 -8.89 -7.43 4.35
C PHE A 87 -7.76 -7.97 5.21
N ALA A 88 -7.81 -7.67 6.50
CA ALA A 88 -6.97 -8.33 7.49
C ALA A 88 -7.71 -9.58 8.01
N SER A 89 -7.35 -10.76 7.51
CA SER A 89 -7.91 -12.01 8.03
C SER A 89 -7.30 -12.33 9.40
N LYS A 90 -8.16 -12.49 10.42
CA LYS A 90 -7.83 -13.17 11.66
C LYS A 90 -8.00 -14.67 11.37
N GLU A 91 -6.90 -15.38 11.16
CA GLU A 91 -6.82 -16.85 10.99
C GLU A 91 -7.32 -17.42 9.65
N ARG A 92 -6.41 -18.10 8.94
CA ARG A 92 -6.73 -18.88 7.73
C ARG A 92 -7.52 -20.13 8.10
N ASN A 93 -8.84 -20.08 7.92
CA ASN A 93 -9.67 -21.24 7.59
C ASN A 93 -10.67 -20.81 6.50
N LEU A 94 -10.15 -20.64 5.28
CA LEU A 94 -10.94 -20.21 4.13
C LEU A 94 -11.78 -21.40 3.61
N THR A 95 -13.06 -21.42 3.96
CA THR A 95 -14.09 -21.89 3.04
C THR A 95 -14.67 -20.67 2.32
N SER A 96 -14.34 -20.59 1.04
CA SER A 96 -14.97 -19.82 -0.03
C SER A 96 -16.28 -19.09 0.30
N SER A 97 -16.24 -17.75 0.29
CA SER A 97 -17.21 -16.94 -0.48
C SER A 97 -16.85 -15.46 -0.42
N PHE A 98 -16.79 -14.85 -1.61
CA PHE A 98 -16.55 -13.44 -1.88
C PHE A 98 -17.70 -12.55 -1.41
N VAL A 99 -17.42 -11.42 -0.76
CA VAL A 99 -18.30 -10.24 -0.74
C VAL A 99 -17.43 -8.98 -0.67
N ALA A 100 -17.43 -8.18 -1.74
CA ALA A 100 -17.06 -6.77 -1.68
C ALA A 100 -18.30 -6.01 -1.19
N VAL A 101 -18.21 -5.34 -0.05
CA VAL A 101 -19.30 -4.48 0.45
C VAL A 101 -19.24 -3.16 -0.34
N ILE A 102 -19.92 -3.16 -1.48
CA ILE A 102 -20.44 -1.92 -2.07
C ILE A 102 -21.63 -1.51 -1.20
N PRO A 103 -21.82 -0.22 -0.84
CA PRO A 103 -22.96 0.22 -0.06
C PRO A 103 -24.24 0.04 -0.88
N THR A 104 -24.79 -1.17 -0.84
CA THR A 104 -26.15 -1.49 -1.24
C THR A 104 -26.72 -2.40 -0.16
N THR A 105 -27.93 -2.05 0.24
CA THR A 105 -28.73 -2.64 1.30
C THR A 105 -28.96 -4.14 1.08
N ALA A 106 -28.09 -5.00 1.61
CA ALA A 106 -28.43 -6.35 2.07
C ALA A 106 -27.21 -6.97 2.77
N GLY A 107 -27.38 -7.29 4.06
CA GLY A 107 -26.30 -7.78 4.91
C GLY A 107 -25.87 -9.22 4.61
N CYS A 108 -24.60 -9.50 4.94
CA CYS A 108 -24.03 -10.80 5.31
C CYS A 108 -22.72 -10.55 6.09
N TYR A 109 -22.48 -11.32 7.15
CA TYR A 109 -21.39 -11.09 8.11
C TYR A 109 -20.23 -12.08 7.90
N ALA A 110 -19.03 -11.53 7.67
CA ALA A 110 -17.77 -12.07 8.17
C ALA A 110 -17.08 -10.93 8.94
N HIS A 111 -16.45 -11.20 10.07
CA HIS A 111 -15.73 -10.20 10.87
C HIS A 111 -14.43 -9.77 10.16
N CYS A 112 -14.57 -9.07 9.04
CA CYS A 112 -13.53 -8.30 8.40
C CYS A 112 -13.76 -6.84 8.80
N SER A 113 -12.75 -6.17 9.36
CA SER A 113 -12.80 -4.73 9.52
C SER A 113 -12.68 -4.12 8.13
N PHE A 114 -13.81 -3.70 7.56
CA PHE A 114 -13.86 -2.88 6.37
C PHE A 114 -13.57 -1.45 6.79
N ASP A 115 -12.45 -0.90 6.36
CA ASP A 115 -12.31 0.54 6.29
C ASP A 115 -12.32 0.90 4.81
N THR A 116 -13.27 1.72 4.40
CA THR A 116 -13.36 2.25 3.03
C THR A 116 -13.55 3.74 3.16
N GLU A 117 -12.46 4.48 3.30
CA GLU A 117 -12.50 5.93 3.48
C GLU A 117 -12.65 6.69 2.13
N GLY A 118 -13.54 6.24 1.26
CA GLY A 118 -14.09 7.08 0.19
C GLY A 118 -13.88 6.62 -1.26
N THR A 119 -14.31 7.49 -2.18
CA THR A 119 -14.24 7.35 -3.64
C THR A 119 -13.22 8.33 -4.22
N TYR A 120 -12.34 7.87 -5.08
CA TYR A 120 -11.27 8.65 -5.69
C TYR A 120 -11.50 8.83 -7.19
N ASN A 121 -10.94 9.90 -7.77
CA ASN A 121 -11.11 10.18 -9.19
C ASN A 121 -10.11 9.40 -10.05
N THR A 122 -8.97 9.01 -9.48
CA THR A 122 -7.92 8.28 -10.19
C THR A 122 -7.44 7.04 -9.43
N TYR A 123 -6.94 6.06 -10.17
CA TYR A 123 -6.34 4.85 -9.58
C TYR A 123 -5.16 5.16 -8.65
N PRO A 124 -4.21 6.06 -9.01
CA PRO A 124 -3.09 6.34 -8.13
C PRO A 124 -3.46 7.07 -6.83
N GLU A 125 -4.50 7.92 -6.85
CA GLU A 125 -5.06 8.52 -5.62
C GLU A 125 -5.61 7.44 -4.69
N ALA A 126 -6.37 6.49 -5.24
CA ALA A 126 -6.90 5.37 -4.47
C ALA A 126 -5.79 4.47 -3.91
N GLU A 127 -4.75 4.15 -4.68
CA GLU A 127 -3.61 3.36 -4.20
C GLU A 127 -2.81 4.08 -3.10
N SER A 128 -2.60 5.39 -3.24
CA SER A 128 -1.92 6.17 -2.21
C SER A 128 -2.72 6.20 -0.91
N ALA A 129 -4.03 6.47 -1.00
CA ALA A 129 -4.89 6.47 0.16
C ALA A 129 -5.00 5.09 0.82
N LEU A 130 -5.03 4.02 0.02
CA LEU A 130 -4.96 2.64 0.52
C LEU A 130 -3.70 2.39 1.35
N LEU A 131 -2.54 2.82 0.83
CA LEU A 131 -1.27 2.67 1.54
C LEU A 131 -1.31 3.44 2.87
N ASP A 132 -1.80 4.67 2.88
CA ASP A 132 -1.91 5.47 4.11
C ASP A 132 -2.83 4.81 5.16
N GLY A 133 -3.97 4.29 4.72
CA GLY A 133 -4.92 3.56 5.58
C GLY A 133 -4.30 2.29 6.17
N LEU A 134 -3.60 1.50 5.34
CA LEU A 134 -2.90 0.29 5.80
C LEU A 134 -1.78 0.59 6.80
N LEU A 135 -0.96 1.60 6.51
CA LEU A 135 0.12 2.01 7.43
C LEU A 135 -0.48 2.42 8.79
N LYS A 136 -1.57 3.18 8.79
CA LYS A 136 -2.24 3.63 10.02
C LYS A 136 -2.78 2.44 10.81
N TYR A 137 -3.47 1.52 10.13
CA TYR A 137 -3.98 0.29 10.73
C TYR A 137 -2.88 -0.55 11.37
N LEU A 138 -1.74 -0.74 10.68
CA LEU A 138 -0.61 -1.53 11.18
C LEU A 138 0.07 -0.86 12.38
N GLU A 139 0.28 0.46 12.33
CA GLU A 139 0.84 1.23 13.44
C GLU A 139 -0.03 1.18 14.70
N GLU A 140 -1.36 1.18 14.54
CA GLU A 140 -2.30 1.05 15.66
C GLU A 140 -2.33 -0.39 16.20
N LYS A 141 -2.08 -1.39 15.36
CA LYS A 141 -2.01 -2.80 15.75
C LYS A 141 -0.72 -3.11 16.51
N ASP A 142 0.42 -2.56 16.09
CA ASP A 142 1.72 -2.79 16.73
C ASP A 142 1.86 -2.09 18.10
N LYS A 143 1.00 -1.11 18.39
CA LYS A 143 0.94 -0.42 19.71
C LYS A 143 0.13 -1.17 20.77
N LYS A 144 -0.57 -2.25 20.44
CA LYS A 144 -1.41 -3.05 21.35
C LYS A 144 -0.73 -4.35 21.75
#